data_AF-A0A523SN66-F1
#
_entry.id   AF-A0A523SN66-F1
#
_cell.length_a   1.000
_cell.length_b   1.000
_cell.length_c   1.000
_cell.angle_alpha   90.00
_cell.angle_beta   90.00
_cell.angle_gamma   90.00
#
_symmetry.space_group_name_H-M   'P 1'
#
loop_
_entity.id
_entity.type
_entity.pdbx_description
1 polymer ?
#
loop_
_entity_poly.entity_id
_entity_poly.type
_entity_poly.pdbx_seq_one_letter_code
_entity_poly.pdbx_strand_id
1 'polypeptide(L)'
;MTQRDEQFRSFPQYFILTEYELLFLVICIVLDVSEYMVAILLLPVVGDFLDIVGIIACFVMFRWVGLVSLFELVPGADILPIFIITWLIWYFVRKSEQRRKMI
;
A
#
# COMPACT_ATOMS: atom_id res chain seq x y z
N MET A 1 -18.24 -20.98 27.56
CA MET A 1 -16.90 -20.42 27.23
C MET A 1 -16.38 -21.17 26.01
N THR A 2 -17.13 -21.26 24.91
CA THR A 2 -17.32 -20.24 23.85
C THR A 2 -15.99 -19.87 23.20
N GLN A 3 -15.74 -20.59 22.10
CA GLN A 3 -14.73 -20.41 21.07
C GLN A 3 -14.06 -19.03 21.05
N ARG A 4 -12.76 -19.00 21.36
CA ARG A 4 -11.89 -17.90 20.98
C ARG A 4 -10.86 -18.43 19.99
N ASP A 5 -11.10 -18.04 18.74
CA ASP A 5 -10.07 -17.56 17.82
C ASP A 5 -9.23 -18.62 17.08
N GLU A 6 -9.91 -19.64 16.53
CA GLU A 6 -9.44 -20.43 15.37
C GLU A 6 -9.41 -19.58 14.06
N GLN A 7 -8.77 -18.40 14.08
CA GLN A 7 -8.68 -17.53 12.89
C GLN A 7 -7.28 -17.32 12.32
N PHE A 8 -6.28 -18.09 12.78
CA PHE A 8 -5.06 -18.34 12.00
C PHE A 8 -5.33 -19.38 10.90
N ARG A 9 -6.31 -19.11 10.02
CA ARG A 9 -6.47 -19.88 8.79
C ARG A 9 -5.28 -19.55 7.88
N SER A 10 -4.26 -20.39 7.99
CA SER A 10 -3.42 -20.88 6.90
C SER A 10 -3.40 -19.98 5.67
N PHE A 11 -2.50 -19.00 5.67
CA PHE A 11 -2.06 -18.34 4.44
C PHE A 11 -1.09 -19.29 3.73
N PRO A 12 -1.57 -20.02 2.72
CA PRO A 12 -0.84 -19.99 1.46
C PRO A 12 -1.87 -19.67 0.37
N GLN A 13 -2.44 -18.47 0.46
CA GLN A 13 -3.24 -17.96 -0.63
C GLN A 13 -2.26 -17.49 -1.68
N TYR A 14 -1.89 -18.38 -2.60
CA TYR A 14 -1.10 -18.09 -3.80
C TYR A 14 -1.50 -16.70 -4.29
N PHE A 15 -0.52 -15.80 -4.25
CA PHE A 15 -0.61 -14.46 -4.75
C PHE A 15 -0.71 -14.55 -6.26
N ILE A 16 -1.91 -14.86 -6.76
CA ILE A 16 -2.25 -14.68 -8.16
C ILE A 16 -2.27 -13.17 -8.33
N LEU A 17 -1.13 -12.62 -8.72
CA LEU A 17 -0.99 -11.25 -9.15
C LEU A 17 -1.26 -11.22 -10.65
N THR A 18 -2.25 -10.43 -11.02
CA THR A 18 -2.41 -9.99 -12.39
C THR A 18 -1.22 -9.08 -12.75
N GLU A 19 -0.82 -9.03 -14.02
CA GLU A 19 0.27 -8.17 -14.49
C GLU A 19 0.12 -6.71 -14.02
N TYR A 20 -1.10 -6.17 -14.05
CA TYR A 20 -1.42 -4.83 -13.53
C TYR A 20 -1.19 -4.67 -12.03
N GLU A 21 -1.49 -5.70 -11.24
CA GLU A 21 -1.30 -5.68 -9.78
C GLU A 21 0.18 -5.73 -9.43
N LEU A 22 0.97 -6.46 -10.21
CA LEU A 22 2.43 -6.53 -10.10
C LEU A 22 3.08 -5.21 -10.51
N LEU A 23 2.64 -4.58 -11.60
CA LEU A 23 3.12 -3.25 -11.98
C LEU A 23 2.86 -2.22 -10.87
N PHE A 24 1.67 -2.25 -10.27
CA PHE A 24 1.33 -1.36 -9.17
C PHE A 24 2.21 -1.61 -7.93
N LEU A 25 2.49 -2.87 -7.60
CA LEU A 25 3.39 -3.21 -6.51
C LEU A 25 4.80 -2.69 -6.78
N VAL A 26 5.31 -2.86 -8.00
CA VAL A 26 6.64 -2.38 -8.40
C VAL A 26 6.72 -0.86 -8.28
N ILE A 27 5.70 -0.12 -8.71
CA ILE A 27 5.64 1.35 -8.57
C ILE A 27 5.68 1.73 -7.08
N CYS A 28 4.88 1.09 -6.23
CA CYS A 28 4.88 1.35 -4.78
C CYS A 28 6.25 1.07 -4.15
N ILE A 29 6.91 -0.03 -4.52
CA ILE A 29 8.27 -0.35 -4.04
C ILE A 29 9.26 0.74 -4.45
N VAL A 30 9.19 1.20 -5.71
CA VAL A 30 10.10 2.25 -6.21
C VAL A 30 9.89 3.57 -5.46
N LEU A 31 8.62 3.94 -5.19
CA LEU A 31 8.29 5.14 -4.43
C LEU A 31 8.80 5.05 -2.99
N ASP A 32 8.46 3.98 -2.25
CA ASP A 32 8.92 3.76 -0.86
C ASP A 32 10.46 3.79 -0.75
N VAL A 33 11.17 3.15 -1.70
CA VAL A 33 12.64 3.16 -1.72
C VAL A 33 13.18 4.55 -2.04
N SER A 34 12.53 5.30 -2.93
CA SER A 34 12.96 6.66 -3.29
C SER A 34 12.82 7.62 -2.11
N GLU A 35 11.71 7.54 -1.37
CA GLU A 35 11.49 8.32 -0.16
C GLU A 35 12.47 7.93 0.94
N TYR A 36 12.69 6.64 1.17
CA TYR A 36 13.68 6.17 2.13
C TYR A 36 15.10 6.71 1.83
N MET A 37 15.49 6.72 0.55
CA MET A 37 16.78 7.29 0.13
C MET A 37 16.83 8.81 0.35
N VAL A 38 15.74 9.52 0.07
CA VAL A 38 15.66 10.98 0.25
C VAL A 38 15.63 11.38 1.73
N ALA A 39 14.95 10.60 2.58
CA ALA A 39 14.94 10.75 4.02
C ALA A 39 16.35 10.58 4.61
N ILE A 40 17.12 9.57 4.15
CA ILE A 40 18.53 9.39 4.56
C ILE A 40 19.40 10.56 4.08
N LEU A 41 19.13 11.08 2.89
CA LEU A 41 19.87 12.21 2.32
C LEU A 41 19.48 13.57 2.94
N LEU A 42 18.57 13.61 3.92
CA LEU A 42 18.18 14.81 4.68
C LEU A 42 17.78 15.99 3.77
N LEU A 43 17.08 15.68 2.69
CA LEU A 43 16.50 16.66 1.76
C LEU A 43 14.99 16.76 2.03
N PRO A 44 14.55 17.43 3.11
CA PRO A 44 13.13 17.47 3.50
C PRO A 44 12.25 18.03 2.39
N VAL A 45 12.75 19.03 1.65
CA VAL A 45 12.02 19.64 0.53
C VAL A 45 11.76 18.62 -0.59
N VAL A 46 12.72 17.73 -0.87
CA VAL A 46 12.56 16.71 -1.94
C VAL A 46 11.61 15.61 -1.48
N GLY A 47 11.62 15.27 -0.19
CA GLY A 47 10.67 14.34 0.43
C GLY A 47 9.23 14.82 0.25
N ASP A 48 8.95 16.06 0.67
CA ASP A 48 7.60 16.64 0.56
C ASP A 48 7.04 16.60 -0.89
N PHE A 49 7.90 16.79 -1.89
CA PHE A 49 7.50 16.66 -3.30
C PHE A 49 7.19 15.22 -3.71
N LEU A 50 7.98 14.25 -3.22
CA LEU A 50 7.73 12.83 -3.46
C LEU A 50 6.44 12.37 -2.80
N ASP A 51 6.17 12.76 -1.56
CA ASP A 51 4.94 12.43 -0.85
C ASP A 51 3.71 12.90 -1.64
N ILE A 52 3.72 14.13 -2.15
CA ILE A 52 2.62 14.67 -2.98
C ILE A 52 2.45 13.87 -4.26
N VAL A 53 3.55 13.55 -4.96
CA VAL A 53 3.51 12.79 -6.21
C VAL A 53 3.00 11.37 -5.95
N GLY A 54 3.46 10.73 -4.87
CA GLY A 54 3.07 9.39 -4.48
C GLY A 54 1.61 9.33 -4.04
N ILE A 55 1.12 10.30 -3.27
CA ILE A 55 -0.30 10.43 -2.92
C ILE A 55 -1.16 10.57 -4.16
N ILE A 56 -0.79 11.42 -5.13
CA ILE A 56 -1.53 11.57 -6.38
C ILE A 56 -1.53 10.26 -7.17
N ALA A 57 -0.37 9.59 -7.28
CA ALA A 57 -0.25 8.31 -7.97
C ALA A 57 -1.13 7.24 -7.32
N CYS A 58 -1.10 7.13 -6.00
CA CYS A 58 -1.95 6.21 -5.23
C CYS A 58 -3.43 6.53 -5.37
N PHE A 59 -3.82 7.80 -5.39
CA PHE A 59 -5.21 8.19 -5.59
C PHE A 59 -5.71 7.82 -6.99
N VAL A 60 -4.87 8.00 -8.02
CA VAL A 60 -5.19 7.61 -9.40
C VAL A 60 -5.27 6.08 -9.53
N MET A 61 -4.34 5.35 -8.92
CA MET A 61 -4.24 3.89 -9.04
C MET A 61 -5.28 3.14 -8.20
N PHE A 62 -5.55 3.60 -6.97
CA PHE A 62 -6.32 2.88 -5.96
C PHE A 62 -7.62 3.58 -5.53
N ARG A 63 -7.91 4.78 -6.06
CA ARG A 63 -9.11 5.59 -5.74
C ARG A 63 -9.26 5.79 -4.23
N TRP A 64 -10.37 5.30 -3.65
CA TRP A 64 -10.69 5.44 -2.23
C TRP A 64 -9.69 4.74 -1.31
N VAL A 65 -9.01 3.68 -1.76
CA VAL A 65 -7.97 3.04 -0.95
C VAL A 65 -6.68 3.86 -0.93
N GLY A 66 -6.48 4.70 -1.95
CA GLY A 66 -5.41 5.70 -1.97
C GLY A 66 -5.54 6.77 -0.88
N LEU A 67 -6.68 6.88 -0.17
CA LEU A 67 -6.75 7.75 1.02
C LEU A 67 -5.80 7.28 2.13
N VAL A 68 -5.39 6.01 2.15
CA VAL A 68 -4.43 5.50 3.15
C VAL A 68 -3.06 6.13 2.96
N SER A 69 -2.67 6.49 1.73
CA SER A 69 -1.39 7.16 1.49
C SER A 69 -1.35 8.60 2.04
N LEU A 70 -2.49 9.19 2.43
CA LEU A 70 -2.49 10.47 3.14
C LEU A 70 -1.78 10.41 4.50
N PHE A 71 -1.53 9.20 5.04
CA PHE A 71 -0.72 9.02 6.23
C PHE A 71 0.76 9.37 6.02
N GLU A 72 1.25 9.46 4.79
CA GLU A 72 2.61 9.98 4.52
C GLU A 72 2.74 11.47 4.77
N LEU A 73 1.65 12.24 4.70
CA LEU A 73 1.71 13.65 5.04
C LEU A 73 2.04 13.89 6.54
N VAL A 74 2.07 12.82 7.34
CA VAL A 74 2.44 12.87 8.75
C VAL A 74 3.97 12.83 8.87
N PRO A 75 4.60 13.92 9.31
CA PRO A 75 6.06 13.97 9.39
C PRO A 75 6.60 12.88 10.31
N GLY A 76 7.56 12.11 9.80
CA GLY A 76 8.15 10.96 10.50
C GLY A 76 7.43 9.63 10.30
N ALA A 77 6.31 9.62 9.56
CA ALA A 77 5.71 8.39 9.05
C ALA A 77 6.45 7.87 7.80
N ASP A 78 7.27 8.70 7.15
CA ASP A 78 8.10 8.45 5.96
C ASP A 78 9.13 7.31 6.12
N ILE A 79 9.33 6.82 7.35
CA ILE A 79 10.15 5.64 7.65
C ILE A 79 9.40 4.35 7.30
N LEU A 80 8.07 4.41 7.26
CA LEU A 80 7.21 3.26 6.98
C LEU A 80 6.96 3.17 5.47
N PRO A 81 6.95 1.95 4.90
CA PRO A 81 6.63 1.74 3.49
C PRO A 81 5.11 1.83 3.26
N ILE A 82 4.57 3.05 3.36
CA ILE A 82 3.14 3.33 3.39
C ILE A 82 2.51 3.02 2.02
N PHE A 83 3.23 3.18 0.91
CA PHE A 83 2.73 2.78 -0.39
C PHE A 83 2.55 1.28 -0.54
N ILE A 84 3.52 0.47 -0.10
CA ILE A 84 3.38 -0.99 -0.08
C ILE A 84 2.19 -1.40 0.81
N ILE A 85 2.02 -0.77 1.99
CA ILE A 85 0.89 -1.06 2.89
C ILE A 85 -0.44 -0.69 2.20
N THR A 86 -0.51 0.46 1.55
CA THR A 86 -1.68 0.92 0.81
C THR A 86 -2.05 -0.05 -0.32
N TRP A 87 -1.05 -0.52 -1.08
CA TRP A 87 -1.24 -1.55 -2.11
C TRP A 87 -1.77 -2.85 -1.51
N LEU A 88 -1.22 -3.27 -0.37
CA LEU A 88 -1.61 -4.52 0.29
C LEU A 88 -3.07 -4.45 0.76
N ILE A 89 -3.48 -3.35 1.38
CA ILE A 89 -4.88 -3.10 1.76
C ILE A 89 -5.77 -3.14 0.51
N TRP A 90 -5.39 -2.46 -0.57
CA TRP A 90 -6.16 -2.46 -1.81
C TRP A 90 -6.31 -3.86 -2.41
N TYR A 91 -5.24 -4.66 -2.42
CA TYR A 91 -5.26 -6.03 -2.91
C TYR A 91 -6.24 -6.90 -2.11
N PHE A 92 -6.23 -6.77 -0.78
CA PHE A 92 -7.17 -7.51 0.08
C PHE A 92 -8.63 -7.08 -0.14
N VAL A 93 -8.90 -5.77 -0.24
CA VAL A 93 -10.25 -5.25 -0.52
C VAL A 93 -10.75 -5.76 -1.86
N ARG A 94 -9.95 -5.65 -2.92
CA ARG A 94 -10.29 -6.13 -4.26
C ARG A 94 -10.58 -7.64 -4.29
N LYS A 95 -9.77 -8.43 -3.59
CA LYS A 95 -9.96 -9.89 -3.49
C LYS A 95 -11.22 -10.26 -2.69
N SER A 96 -11.58 -9.46 -1.70
CA SER A 96 -12.82 -9.64 -0.92
C SER A 96 -14.07 -9.35 -1.76
N GLU A 97 -14.03 -8.31 -2.61
CA GLU A 97 -15.12 -7.98 -3.52
C GLU A 97 -15.31 -9.05 -4.61
N GLN A 98 -14.22 -9.56 -5.18
CA GLN A 98 -14.28 -10.64 -6.16
C GLN A 98 -14.89 -11.91 -5.56
N ARG A 99 -14.55 -12.26 -4.31
CA ARG A 99 -15.20 -13.38 -3.61
C ARG A 99 -16.68 -13.14 -3.35
N ARG A 100 -17.08 -11.93 -2.97
CA ARG A 100 -18.50 -11.58 -2.76
C ARG A 100 -19.33 -11.65 -4.03
N LYS A 101 -18.76 -11.35 -5.20
CA LYS A 101 -19.47 -11.44 -6.49
C LYS A 101 -19.64 -12.87 -7.01
N MET A 102 -18.95 -13.85 -6.42
CA MET A 102 -19.06 -15.27 -6.78
C MET A 102 -20.02 -16.07 -5.87
N ILE A 103 -20.62 -15.43 -4.86
CA ILE A 103 -21.66 -16.00 -3.99
C ILE A 103 -23.01 -15.42 -4.42
#